data_AF-A0A938UB73-F1
#
_entry.id   AF-A0A938UB73-F1
#
_cell.length_a   1.000
_cell.length_b   1.000
_cell.length_c   1.000
_cell.angle_alpha   90.00
_cell.angle_beta   90.00
_cell.angle_gamma   90.00
#
_symmetry.space_group_name_H-M   'P 1'
#
loop_
_entity.id
_entity.type
_entity.pdbx_description
1 polymer ?
#
loop_
_entity_poly.entity_id
_entity_poly.type
_entity_poly.pdbx_seq_one_letter_code
_entity_poly.pdbx_strand_id
1 'polypeptide(L)'
;MVQASDMAPSPARLARRGHIVEAARALVGARVDGEFDAVRSPLCAIDVVMVAGSPWLQDGLERDFTKDEAGYRKIGGGANTPGQAYFFRSSGNLIHYLKRAGFYVPRGSRLEPVPGMACFFDWEDRGRFNFTPDRAGVVLDVREGHIERVVLARRDAESRVLSVSLVELARGDDYDRALIGYSDLP
;
A
#
# COMPACT_ATOMS: atom_id res chain seq x y z
N MET A 1 10.61 -3.70 -31.10
CA MET A 1 10.21 -3.22 -29.76
C MET A 1 10.09 -4.46 -28.88
N VAL A 2 11.05 -4.69 -27.99
CA VAL A 2 11.01 -5.85 -27.09
C VAL A 2 9.96 -5.55 -26.02
N GLN A 3 8.87 -6.32 -26.01
CA GLN A 3 7.81 -6.20 -25.01
C GLN A 3 8.40 -6.58 -23.65
N ALA A 4 8.33 -5.66 -22.67
CA ALA A 4 8.75 -5.93 -21.29
C ALA A 4 7.87 -6.98 -20.58
N SER A 5 6.89 -7.58 -21.27
CA SER A 5 5.91 -8.52 -20.71
C SER A 5 6.38 -9.98 -20.63
N ASP A 6 7.49 -10.34 -21.29
CA ASP A 6 7.87 -11.76 -21.45
C ASP A 6 9.13 -12.16 -20.66
N MET A 7 9.73 -11.24 -19.91
CA MET A 7 10.84 -11.59 -19.04
C MET A 7 10.30 -12.04 -17.69
N ALA A 8 10.52 -13.31 -17.39
CA ALA A 8 10.29 -13.86 -16.06
C ALA A 8 10.91 -12.94 -14.99
N PRO A 9 10.23 -12.72 -13.85
CA PRO A 9 10.73 -11.85 -12.79
C PRO A 9 12.11 -12.33 -12.33
N SER A 10 13.02 -11.39 -12.08
CA SER A 10 14.35 -11.73 -11.60
C SER A 10 14.27 -12.46 -10.24
N PRO A 11 15.24 -13.34 -9.92
CA PRO A 11 15.28 -14.01 -8.61
C PRO A 11 15.25 -13.03 -7.43
N ALA A 12 15.89 -11.87 -7.57
CA ALA A 12 15.87 -10.82 -6.56
C ALA A 12 14.45 -10.25 -6.34
N ARG A 13 13.68 -10.08 -7.42
CA ARG A 13 12.28 -9.61 -7.33
C ARG A 13 11.40 -10.66 -6.64
N LEU A 14 11.57 -11.94 -6.96
CA LEU A 14 10.85 -13.03 -6.32
C LEU A 14 11.16 -13.15 -4.83
N ALA A 15 12.45 -13.11 -4.47
CA ALA A 15 12.89 -13.14 -3.07
C ALA A 15 12.32 -11.96 -2.28
N ARG A 16 12.32 -10.77 -2.87
CA ARG A 16 11.73 -9.57 -2.24
C ARG A 16 10.24 -9.72 -1.99
N ARG A 17 9.47 -10.20 -2.98
CA ARG A 17 8.04 -10.49 -2.80
C ARG A 17 7.82 -11.49 -1.67
N GLY A 18 8.64 -12.54 -1.59
CA GLY A 18 8.63 -13.50 -0.49
C GLY A 18 8.78 -12.83 0.87
N HIS A 19 9.82 -11.99 1.03
CA HIS A 19 10.05 -11.26 2.29
C HIS A 19 8.88 -10.32 2.64
N ILE A 20 8.30 -9.62 1.67
CA ILE A 20 7.14 -8.73 1.90
C ILE A 20 5.93 -9.53 2.38
N VAL A 21 5.68 -10.71 1.78
CA VAL A 21 4.59 -11.60 2.21
C VAL A 21 4.83 -12.09 3.64
N GLU A 22 6.05 -12.54 3.96
CA GLU A 22 6.41 -12.99 5.31
C GLU A 22 6.26 -11.88 6.34
N ALA A 23 6.79 -10.69 6.05
CA ALA A 23 6.67 -9.52 6.91
C ALA A 23 5.20 -9.14 7.12
N ALA A 24 4.40 -9.05 6.06
CA ALA A 24 2.99 -8.71 6.16
C ALA A 24 2.21 -9.75 7.00
N ARG A 25 2.50 -11.05 6.84
CA ARG A 25 1.88 -12.09 7.66
C ARG A 25 2.25 -11.95 9.14
N ALA A 26 3.48 -11.58 9.45
CA ALA A 26 3.93 -11.36 10.82
C ALA A 26 3.25 -10.16 11.50
N LEU A 27 2.70 -9.21 10.73
CA LEU A 27 1.94 -8.08 11.27
C LEU A 27 0.51 -8.45 11.66
N VAL A 28 -0.04 -9.57 11.17
CA VAL A 28 -1.42 -9.98 11.47
C VAL A 28 -1.62 -10.15 12.97
N GLY A 29 -2.69 -9.54 13.49
CA GLY A 29 -3.00 -9.52 14.91
C GLY A 29 -2.43 -8.32 15.66
N ALA A 30 -1.57 -7.50 15.04
CA ALA A 30 -1.14 -6.23 15.63
C ALA A 30 -2.33 -5.29 15.83
N ARG A 31 -2.35 -4.55 16.94
CA ARG A 31 -3.46 -3.66 17.31
C ARG A 31 -2.95 -2.32 17.84
N VAL A 32 -3.72 -1.26 17.62
CA VAL A 32 -3.59 0.01 18.33
C VAL A 32 -4.97 0.43 18.82
N ASP A 33 -5.05 0.80 20.09
CA ASP A 33 -6.27 1.26 20.74
C ASP A 33 -6.63 2.70 20.33
N GLY A 34 -7.72 3.22 20.89
CA GLY A 34 -8.48 4.36 20.37
C GLY A 34 -7.76 5.72 20.33
N GLU A 35 -6.48 5.80 20.69
CA GLU A 35 -5.66 7.01 20.61
C GLU A 35 -4.83 7.12 19.32
N PHE A 36 -4.90 6.14 18.42
CA PHE A 36 -4.19 6.22 17.14
C PHE A 36 -4.64 7.41 16.29
N ASP A 37 -3.69 8.30 15.99
CA ASP A 37 -3.84 9.41 15.06
C ASP A 37 -3.04 9.11 13.80
N ALA A 38 -3.74 8.84 12.70
CA ALA A 38 -3.11 8.58 11.40
C ALA A 38 -2.20 9.73 10.94
N VAL A 39 -2.42 10.95 11.42
CA VAL A 39 -1.62 12.13 11.08
C VAL A 39 -0.33 12.20 11.89
N ARG A 40 -0.40 11.89 13.19
CA ARG A 40 0.63 12.24 14.17
C ARG A 40 1.34 11.05 14.80
N SER A 41 0.70 9.89 14.89
CA SER A 41 1.31 8.70 15.48
C SER A 41 2.53 8.26 14.66
N PRO A 42 3.62 7.75 15.28
CA PRO A 42 4.75 7.17 14.55
C PRO A 42 4.31 6.01 13.64
N LEU A 43 5.04 5.76 12.55
CA LEU A 43 4.78 4.58 11.71
C LEU A 43 4.90 3.30 12.56
N CYS A 44 3.89 2.43 12.48
CA CYS A 44 3.92 1.15 13.18
C CYS A 44 3.11 0.07 12.45
N ALA A 45 2.88 -1.08 13.06
CA ALA A 45 2.43 -2.31 12.38
C ALA A 45 1.11 -2.18 11.58
N ILE A 46 0.22 -1.25 11.97
CA ILE A 46 -1.00 -0.95 11.19
C ILE A 46 -0.69 -0.30 9.83
N ASP A 47 0.48 0.29 9.65
CA ASP A 47 0.95 0.87 8.38
C ASP A 47 1.57 -0.21 7.49
N VAL A 48 0.78 -1.26 7.21
CA VAL A 48 1.20 -2.57 6.67
C VAL A 48 2.20 -2.45 5.51
N VAL A 49 1.87 -1.70 4.47
CA VAL A 49 2.72 -1.55 3.28
C VAL A 49 4.05 -0.89 3.61
N MET A 50 4.01 0.17 4.43
CA MET A 50 5.23 0.88 4.82
C MET A 50 6.13 0.02 5.67
N VAL A 51 5.57 -0.74 6.62
CA VAL A 51 6.37 -1.61 7.49
C VAL A 51 6.89 -2.82 6.72
N ALA A 52 6.07 -3.46 5.89
CA ALA A 52 6.49 -4.63 5.11
C ALA A 52 7.49 -4.29 3.99
N GLY A 53 7.45 -3.07 3.44
CA GLY A 53 8.40 -2.58 2.42
C GLY A 53 9.60 -1.78 2.98
N SER A 54 9.70 -1.62 4.30
CA SER A 54 10.76 -0.86 4.97
C SER A 54 12.10 -1.61 4.97
N PRO A 55 13.26 -0.92 5.07
CA PRO A 55 13.44 0.54 5.03
C PRO A 55 13.42 1.18 3.62
N TRP A 56 13.40 0.39 2.57
CA TRP A 56 13.83 0.84 1.24
C TRP A 56 12.75 1.71 0.60
N LEU A 57 11.49 1.42 0.94
CA LEU A 57 10.34 2.20 0.52
C LEU A 57 10.35 3.61 1.13
N GLN A 58 10.74 3.77 2.40
CA GLN A 58 10.85 5.09 3.05
C GLN A 58 11.94 5.92 2.37
N ASP A 59 13.15 5.36 2.27
CA ASP A 59 14.28 5.99 1.59
C ASP A 59 13.94 6.38 0.14
N GLY A 60 13.21 5.50 -0.56
CA GLY A 60 12.77 5.72 -1.93
C GLY A 60 11.81 6.91 -2.06
N LEU A 61 10.80 6.98 -1.19
CA LEU A 61 9.85 8.09 -1.15
C LEU A 61 10.54 9.42 -0.79
N GLU A 62 11.45 9.41 0.19
CA GLU A 62 12.19 10.62 0.60
C GLU A 62 13.04 11.18 -0.54
N ARG A 63 13.77 10.30 -1.23
CA ARG A 63 14.60 10.69 -2.38
C ARG A 63 13.76 11.17 -3.55
N ASP A 64 12.60 10.57 -3.79
CA ASP A 64 11.70 11.03 -4.85
C ASP A 64 11.03 12.36 -4.49
N PHE A 65 10.73 12.61 -3.21
CA PHE A 65 10.27 13.92 -2.75
C PHE A 65 11.29 15.01 -3.06
N THR A 66 12.59 14.77 -2.84
CA THR A 66 13.64 15.74 -3.24
C THR A 66 13.65 16.01 -4.76
N LYS A 67 13.21 15.05 -5.58
CA LYS A 67 13.16 15.18 -7.04
C LYS A 67 11.87 15.81 -7.56
N ASP A 68 10.76 15.66 -6.85
CA ASP A 68 9.42 16.10 -7.29
C ASP A 68 8.56 16.66 -6.15
N GLU A 69 9.14 17.56 -5.36
CA GLU A 69 8.48 18.20 -4.23
C GLU A 69 7.14 18.85 -4.63
N ALA A 70 7.08 19.50 -5.79
CA ALA A 70 5.87 20.14 -6.30
C ALA A 70 4.73 19.13 -6.54
N GLY A 71 5.04 17.93 -7.06
CA GLY A 71 4.09 16.85 -7.24
C GLY A 71 3.46 16.40 -5.92
N TYR A 72 4.27 16.17 -4.89
CA TYR A 72 3.78 15.81 -3.56
C TYR A 72 2.98 16.96 -2.92
N ARG A 73 3.44 18.20 -3.00
CA ARG A 73 2.70 19.36 -2.47
C ARG A 73 1.36 19.58 -3.17
N LYS A 74 1.24 19.21 -4.46
CA LYS A 74 -0.05 19.23 -5.17
C LYS A 74 -1.05 18.20 -4.62
N ILE A 75 -0.57 17.06 -4.15
CA ILE A 75 -1.39 15.98 -3.59
C ILE A 75 -1.90 16.34 -2.19
N GLY A 76 -1.00 16.74 -1.29
CA GLY A 76 -1.30 16.89 0.14
C GLY A 76 -1.16 18.31 0.71
N GLY A 77 -0.94 19.31 -0.14
CA GLY A 77 -0.71 20.70 0.28
C GLY A 77 0.71 20.96 0.81
N GLY A 78 0.94 22.18 1.33
CA GLY A 78 2.27 22.65 1.72
C GLY A 78 2.92 21.88 2.89
N ALA A 79 2.14 21.19 3.72
CA ALA A 79 2.64 20.39 4.83
C ALA A 79 3.07 18.97 4.41
N ASN A 80 2.72 18.53 3.19
CA ASN A 80 2.98 17.17 2.70
C ASN A 80 4.46 16.94 2.42
N THR A 81 5.20 16.63 3.47
CA THR A 81 6.65 16.52 3.49
C THR A 81 7.07 15.29 4.32
N PRO A 82 8.24 14.67 4.05
CA PRO A 82 8.72 13.52 4.80
C PRO A 82 8.87 13.71 6.31
N GLY A 83 8.94 14.96 6.78
CA GLY A 83 8.96 15.28 8.22
C GLY A 83 7.64 15.01 8.94
N GLN A 84 6.56 14.65 8.22
CA GLN A 84 5.26 14.32 8.78
C GLN A 84 4.97 12.82 8.67
N ALA A 85 4.50 12.17 9.74
CA ALA A 85 4.23 10.73 9.73
C ALA A 85 3.21 10.32 8.67
N TYR A 86 2.19 11.14 8.43
CA TYR A 86 1.18 10.88 7.40
C TYR A 86 1.72 10.86 5.97
N PHE A 87 2.89 11.47 5.72
CA PHE A 87 3.49 11.50 4.39
C PHE A 87 3.67 10.09 3.83
N PHE A 88 4.14 9.18 4.68
CA PHE A 88 4.36 7.77 4.35
C PHE A 88 3.07 6.94 4.39
N ARG A 89 2.02 7.40 5.07
CA ARG A 89 0.71 6.73 5.11
C ARG A 89 -0.22 7.11 3.97
N SER A 90 0.06 8.21 3.29
CA SER A 90 -0.76 8.67 2.18
C SER A 90 -0.67 7.69 1.02
N SER A 91 -1.78 7.00 0.74
CA SER A 91 -1.89 6.18 -0.47
C SER A 91 -1.64 7.00 -1.73
N GLY A 92 -2.02 8.28 -1.75
CA GLY A 92 -1.70 9.22 -2.82
C GLY A 92 -0.20 9.41 -3.03
N ASN A 93 0.58 9.64 -1.95
CA ASN A 93 2.03 9.77 -2.05
C ASN A 93 2.69 8.46 -2.49
N LEU A 94 2.25 7.32 -1.95
CA LEU A 94 2.76 6.00 -2.35
C LEU A 94 2.50 5.74 -3.83
N ILE A 95 1.26 5.96 -4.29
CA ILE A 95 0.90 5.78 -5.70
C ILE A 95 1.68 6.75 -6.59
N HIS A 96 1.88 8.00 -6.17
CA HIS A 96 2.67 8.99 -6.92
C HIS A 96 4.11 8.52 -7.11
N TYR A 97 4.76 8.15 -6.01
CA TYR A 97 6.10 7.57 -6.03
C TYR A 97 6.19 6.36 -6.96
N LEU A 98 5.30 5.38 -6.77
CA LEU A 98 5.33 4.12 -7.50
C LEU A 98 5.01 4.30 -8.99
N LYS A 99 4.18 5.27 -9.36
CA LYS A 99 3.96 5.66 -10.77
C LYS A 99 5.23 6.23 -11.37
N ARG A 100 5.89 7.16 -10.68
CA ARG A 100 7.13 7.79 -11.15
C ARG A 100 8.29 6.79 -11.27
N ALA A 101 8.34 5.83 -10.36
CA ALA A 101 9.32 4.75 -10.38
C ALA A 101 8.97 3.62 -11.36
N GLY A 102 7.79 3.67 -12.02
CA GLY A 102 7.37 2.68 -13.02
C GLY A 102 6.90 1.34 -12.44
N PHE A 103 6.53 1.31 -11.16
CA PHE A 103 6.09 0.10 -10.47
C PHE A 103 4.59 -0.02 -10.29
N TYR A 104 3.83 1.08 -10.46
CA TYR A 104 2.38 1.08 -10.27
C TYR A 104 1.64 0.51 -11.48
N VAL A 105 0.71 -0.40 -11.22
CA VAL A 105 -0.18 -1.01 -12.21
C VAL A 105 -1.63 -0.65 -11.85
N PRO A 106 -2.33 0.14 -12.68
CA PRO A 106 -3.74 0.40 -12.46
C PRO A 106 -4.58 -0.86 -12.66
N ARG A 107 -5.66 -1.01 -11.88
CA ARG A 107 -6.58 -2.14 -12.06
C ARG A 107 -7.17 -2.15 -13.48
N GLY A 108 -7.35 -3.34 -14.04
CA GLY A 108 -7.79 -3.54 -15.43
C GLY A 108 -6.66 -3.43 -16.46
N SER A 109 -5.43 -3.17 -16.03
CA SER A 109 -4.24 -3.31 -16.88
C SER A 109 -3.96 -4.77 -17.21
N ARG A 110 -3.10 -4.99 -18.22
CA ARG A 110 -2.69 -6.32 -18.67
C ARG A 110 -1.81 -7.08 -17.67
N LEU A 111 -1.00 -6.38 -16.87
CA LEU A 111 -0.12 -7.03 -15.89
C LEU A 111 -0.96 -7.48 -14.71
N GLU A 112 -1.02 -8.78 -14.44
CA GLU A 112 -1.82 -9.34 -13.35
C GLU A 112 -1.18 -9.13 -11.96
N PRO A 113 -1.99 -9.03 -10.90
CA PRO A 113 -1.48 -8.96 -9.54
C PRO A 113 -0.83 -10.29 -9.13
N VAL A 114 0.14 -10.23 -8.22
CA VAL A 114 0.77 -11.42 -7.64
C VAL A 114 1.05 -11.21 -6.14
N PRO A 115 1.23 -12.29 -5.35
CA PRO A 115 1.61 -12.19 -3.95
C PRO A 115 2.88 -11.35 -3.73
N GLY A 116 2.86 -10.55 -2.66
CA GLY A 116 3.94 -9.63 -2.28
C GLY A 116 3.88 -8.27 -2.96
N MET A 117 2.91 -8.02 -3.84
CA MET A 117 2.59 -6.67 -4.31
C MET A 117 1.82 -5.89 -3.24
N ALA A 118 1.99 -4.57 -3.21
CA ALA A 118 1.06 -3.69 -2.52
C ALA A 118 -0.22 -3.53 -3.34
N CYS A 119 -1.37 -3.45 -2.68
CA CYS A 119 -2.67 -3.11 -3.28
C CYS A 119 -3.21 -1.82 -2.69
N PHE A 120 -3.99 -1.09 -3.47
CA PHE A 120 -4.49 0.23 -3.10
C PHE A 120 -6.01 0.31 -3.29
N PHE A 121 -6.69 0.86 -2.28
CA PHE A 121 -8.13 0.97 -2.23
C PHE A 121 -8.56 2.44 -2.19
N ASP A 122 -9.60 2.78 -2.95
CA ASP A 122 -10.27 4.08 -2.90
C ASP A 122 -11.70 3.91 -2.40
N TRP A 123 -11.91 4.31 -1.15
CA TRP A 123 -13.22 4.33 -0.50
C TRP A 123 -13.97 5.63 -0.82
N GLU A 124 -15.30 5.56 -0.94
CA GLU A 124 -16.15 6.70 -1.30
C GLU A 124 -16.10 7.87 -0.29
N ASP A 125 -15.75 7.59 0.97
CA ASP A 125 -15.55 8.65 1.97
C ASP A 125 -14.24 9.41 1.72
N ARG A 126 -14.36 10.49 0.94
CA ARG A 126 -13.29 11.45 0.64
C ARG A 126 -13.22 12.52 1.72
N GLY A 127 -12.95 12.11 2.95
CA GLY A 127 -12.50 13.04 3.98
C GLY A 127 -11.33 13.89 3.45
N ARG A 128 -11.18 15.14 3.94
CA ARG A 128 -10.17 16.10 3.44
C ARG A 128 -8.72 15.59 3.48
N PHE A 129 -8.46 14.49 4.19
CA PHE A 129 -7.13 14.00 4.54
C PHE A 129 -7.14 12.45 4.52
N ASN A 130 -7.11 11.85 3.32
CA ASN A 130 -7.18 10.40 3.06
C ASN A 130 -5.90 9.64 3.48
N PHE A 131 -5.58 9.62 4.78
CA PHE A 131 -4.36 9.01 5.33
C PHE A 131 -4.61 7.72 6.14
N THR A 132 -5.76 7.06 5.91
CA THR A 132 -6.16 5.91 6.73
C THR A 132 -5.38 4.64 6.37
N PRO A 133 -4.93 3.85 7.37
CA PRO A 133 -4.13 2.64 7.13
C PRO A 133 -4.83 1.53 6.34
N ASP A 134 -6.15 1.60 6.15
CA ASP A 134 -6.97 0.66 5.41
C ASP A 134 -7.01 0.93 3.88
N ARG A 135 -6.25 1.90 3.39
CA ARG A 135 -6.18 2.25 1.96
C ARG A 135 -5.05 1.57 1.21
N ALA A 136 -4.13 0.91 1.91
CA ALA A 136 -3.03 0.20 1.28
C ALA A 136 -2.72 -1.10 2.05
N GLY A 137 -2.67 -2.22 1.34
CA GLY A 137 -2.41 -3.54 1.91
C GLY A 137 -1.38 -4.32 1.11
N VAL A 138 -1.10 -5.55 1.53
CA VAL A 138 -0.22 -6.48 0.82
C VAL A 138 -1.01 -7.66 0.30
N VAL A 139 -0.84 -7.98 -0.97
CA VAL A 139 -1.44 -9.15 -1.63
C VAL A 139 -0.80 -10.42 -1.09
N LEU A 140 -1.62 -11.34 -0.59
CA LEU A 140 -1.18 -12.65 -0.11
C LEU A 140 -1.47 -13.76 -1.11
N ASP A 141 -2.60 -13.66 -1.81
CA ASP A 141 -3.09 -14.73 -2.67
C ASP A 141 -3.83 -14.17 -3.88
N VAL A 142 -3.62 -14.83 -5.02
CA VAL A 142 -4.23 -14.47 -6.30
C VAL A 142 -4.65 -15.76 -7.00
N ARG A 143 -5.90 -15.81 -7.45
CA ARG A 143 -6.44 -16.91 -8.22
C ARG A 143 -7.05 -16.39 -9.51
N GLU A 144 -6.61 -16.95 -10.64
CA GLU A 144 -7.12 -16.57 -11.97
C GLU A 144 -7.07 -15.04 -12.20
N GLY A 145 -5.95 -14.41 -11.84
CA GLY A 145 -5.75 -12.96 -11.97
C GLY A 145 -6.54 -12.09 -10.98
N HIS A 146 -7.31 -12.69 -10.06
CA HIS A 146 -8.08 -11.99 -9.04
C HIS A 146 -7.42 -12.12 -7.66
N ILE A 147 -7.34 -11.01 -6.92
CA ILE A 147 -6.80 -10.99 -5.56
C ILE A 147 -7.85 -11.60 -4.62
N GLU A 148 -7.54 -12.74 -4.01
CA GLU A 148 -8.46 -13.40 -3.06
C GLU A 148 -8.16 -13.02 -1.61
N ARG A 149 -6.90 -12.72 -1.29
CA ARG A 149 -6.50 -12.43 0.10
C ARG A 149 -5.46 -11.32 0.19
N VAL A 150 -5.64 -10.45 1.17
CA VAL A 150 -4.70 -9.38 1.51
C VAL A 150 -4.46 -9.30 3.02
N VAL A 151 -3.33 -8.70 3.40
CA VAL A 151 -3.14 -8.15 4.75
C VAL A 151 -3.45 -6.67 4.71
N LEU A 152 -4.32 -6.22 5.60
CA LEU A 152 -4.76 -4.84 5.68
C LEU A 152 -5.05 -4.46 7.12
N ALA A 153 -4.78 -3.21 7.49
CA ALA A 153 -5.30 -2.66 8.72
C ALA A 153 -6.80 -2.38 8.58
N ARG A 154 -7.59 -2.81 9.55
CA ARG A 154 -9.04 -2.59 9.60
C ARG A 154 -9.39 -1.95 10.93
N ARG A 155 -10.34 -1.03 10.86
CA ARG A 155 -11.05 -0.57 12.04
C ARG A 155 -12.12 -1.60 12.37
N ASP A 156 -12.16 -2.00 13.62
CA ASP A 156 -13.27 -2.79 14.15
C ASP A 156 -14.56 -1.93 14.10
N ALA A 157 -15.69 -2.53 13.73
CA ALA A 157 -16.96 -1.80 13.61
C ALA A 157 -17.56 -1.43 14.98
N GLU A 158 -17.29 -2.26 16.00
CA GLU A 158 -17.81 -2.10 17.36
C GLU A 158 -16.82 -1.39 18.27
N SER A 159 -15.51 -1.55 18.01
CA SER A 159 -14.44 -0.91 18.77
C SER A 159 -13.67 0.12 17.96
N ARG A 160 -13.19 1.19 18.58
CA ARG A 160 -12.32 2.19 17.88
C ARG A 160 -10.90 1.65 17.60
N VAL A 161 -10.67 0.36 17.83
CA VAL A 161 -9.37 -0.30 17.70
C VAL A 161 -9.07 -0.52 16.22
N LEU A 162 -7.84 -0.20 15.81
CA LEU A 162 -7.29 -0.61 14.54
C LEU A 162 -6.53 -1.91 14.73
N SER A 163 -6.77 -2.87 13.84
CA SER A 163 -6.08 -4.16 13.87
C SER A 163 -5.64 -4.57 12.48
N VAL A 164 -4.48 -5.20 12.38
CA VAL A 164 -4.02 -5.82 11.14
C VAL A 164 -4.66 -7.19 11.02
N SER A 165 -5.38 -7.41 9.92
CA SER A 165 -6.13 -8.64 9.68
C SER A 165 -5.83 -9.21 8.31
N LEU A 166 -6.00 -10.52 8.18
CA LEU A 166 -6.19 -11.15 6.89
C LEU A 166 -7.60 -10.83 6.41
N VAL A 167 -7.72 -10.34 5.18
CA VAL A 167 -9.00 -9.99 4.56
C VAL A 167 -9.16 -10.84 3.33
N GLU A 168 -10.28 -11.57 3.26
CA GLU A 168 -10.72 -12.27 2.06
C GLU A 168 -11.50 -11.31 1.18
N LEU A 169 -11.23 -11.35 -0.12
CA LEU A 169 -11.87 -10.53 -1.12
C LEU A 169 -12.67 -11.46 -2.03
N ALA A 170 -13.98 -11.24 -2.08
CA ALA A 170 -14.85 -11.89 -3.04
C ALA A 170 -15.02 -11.00 -4.28
N ARG A 171 -15.13 -11.63 -5.45
CA ARG A 171 -15.40 -10.90 -6.71
C ARG A 171 -16.66 -10.05 -6.56
N GLY A 172 -16.52 -8.75 -6.83
CA GLY A 172 -17.62 -7.80 -6.78
C GLY A 172 -18.06 -7.38 -5.38
N ASP A 173 -17.33 -7.76 -4.32
CA ASP A 173 -17.53 -7.19 -2.98
C ASP A 173 -16.99 -5.75 -2.88
N ASP A 174 -17.13 -5.12 -1.71
CA ASP A 174 -16.74 -3.72 -1.51
C ASP A 174 -15.23 -3.52 -1.64
N TYR A 175 -14.40 -4.48 -1.22
CA TYR A 175 -12.94 -4.40 -1.35
C TYR A 175 -12.50 -4.55 -2.80
N ASP A 176 -13.06 -5.52 -3.52
CA ASP A 176 -12.81 -5.70 -4.95
C ASP A 176 -13.26 -4.44 -5.69
N ARG A 177 -14.43 -3.86 -5.40
CA ARG A 177 -14.88 -2.60 -6.04
C ARG A 177 -13.97 -1.43 -5.72
N ALA A 178 -13.52 -1.29 -4.48
CA ALA A 178 -12.63 -0.20 -4.05
C ALA A 178 -11.19 -0.35 -4.57
N LEU A 179 -10.78 -1.54 -5.03
CA LEU A 179 -9.44 -1.75 -5.55
C LEU A 179 -9.20 -0.89 -6.81
N ILE A 180 -8.18 -0.02 -6.76
CA ILE A 180 -7.81 0.88 -7.86
C ILE A 180 -6.50 0.49 -8.56
N GLY A 181 -5.71 -0.38 -7.95
CA GLY A 181 -4.47 -0.86 -8.53
C GLY A 181 -3.56 -1.55 -7.53
N TYR A 182 -2.40 -1.94 -8.02
CA TYR A 182 -1.39 -2.67 -7.27
C TYR A 182 0.00 -2.29 -7.76
N SER A 183 1.02 -2.62 -6.97
CA SER A 183 2.39 -2.25 -7.30
C SER A 183 3.39 -3.20 -6.69
N ASP A 184 4.45 -3.47 -7.46
CA ASP A 184 5.64 -4.09 -6.90
C ASP A 184 6.41 -3.07 -6.06
N LEU A 185 6.85 -3.47 -4.87
CA LEU A 185 7.66 -2.60 -4.04
C LEU A 185 9.15 -2.65 -4.48
N PRO A 186 9.83 -1.49 -4.55
CA PRO A 186 11.20 -1.37 -5.04
C PRO A 186 12.28 -2.06 -4.19
#